data_AF-A0A2M7RYY1-F1
#
_entry.id   AF-A0A2M7RYY1-F1
#
_cell.length_a   1.000
_cell.length_b   1.000
_cell.length_c   1.000
_cell.angle_alpha   90.00
_cell.angle_beta   90.00
_cell.angle_gamma   90.00
#
_symmetry.space_group_name_H-M   'P 1'
#
loop_
_entity.id
_entity.type
_entity.pdbx_description
1 polymer ?
#
loop_
_entity_poly.entity_id
_entity_poly.type
_entity_poly.pdbx_seq_one_letter_code
_entity_poly.pdbx_strand_id
1 'polypeptide(L)'
;TEKKMSETEKKETINKFIDLLKTDENPSIKTKVAELLGNIGDKSAVFQLIETAKTDKSPDTRFSAVLSLGQIQDELAIPTLTEIFLNEKEDLGMRLQAGNALSYYAKKEVVDALTEGLKNDNSEIRLQSVCSLGNIIPDFMLDTRIKLLNQLRNDVDDRVKQYVEDILKKLQPKKE
;
A
#
# COMPACT_ATOMS: atom_id res chain seq x y z
N THR A 1 -17.76 -27.97 19.72
CA THR A 1 -18.63 -26.80 19.51
C THR A 1 -17.77 -25.56 19.69
N GLU A 2 -17.31 -24.97 18.59
CA GLU A 2 -16.55 -23.72 18.65
C GLU A 2 -17.48 -22.59 19.08
N LYS A 3 -17.25 -22.06 20.28
CA LYS A 3 -17.97 -20.89 20.80
C LYS A 3 -17.62 -19.70 19.90
N LYS A 4 -18.55 -19.24 19.06
CA LYS A 4 -18.38 -18.00 18.30
C LYS A 4 -18.11 -16.86 19.29
N MET A 5 -16.96 -16.21 19.12
CA MET A 5 -16.56 -15.05 19.90
C MET A 5 -17.57 -13.91 19.71
N SER A 6 -18.04 -13.33 20.81
CA SER A 6 -18.94 -12.17 20.79
C SER A 6 -18.25 -10.94 20.21
N GLU A 7 -19.02 -9.96 19.72
CA GLU A 7 -18.46 -8.70 19.19
C GLU A 7 -17.66 -7.93 20.24
N THR A 8 -18.07 -8.00 21.51
CA THR A 8 -17.36 -7.39 22.63
C THR A 8 -16.00 -8.05 22.84
N GLU A 9 -15.94 -9.39 22.88
CA GLU A 9 -14.68 -10.14 23.02
C GLU A 9 -13.73 -9.85 21.84
N LYS A 10 -14.25 -9.76 20.61
CA LYS A 10 -13.44 -9.39 19.43
C LYS A 10 -12.82 -8.00 19.57
N LYS A 11 -13.63 -7.00 19.95
CA LYS A 11 -13.16 -5.62 20.11
C LYS A 11 -12.11 -5.51 21.22
N GLU A 12 -12.29 -6.22 22.33
CA GLU A 12 -11.31 -6.26 23.41
C GLU A 12 -9.99 -6.91 22.95
N THR A 13 -10.05 -7.98 22.16
CA THR A 13 -8.86 -8.60 21.56
C THR A 13 -8.13 -7.65 20.62
N ILE A 14 -8.85 -6.91 19.77
CA ILE A 14 -8.24 -5.93 18.86
C ILE A 14 -7.53 -4.82 19.66
N ASN A 15 -8.17 -4.30 20.71
CA ASN A 15 -7.55 -3.29 21.58
C ASN A 15 -6.27 -3.82 22.24
N LYS A 16 -6.26 -5.07 22.71
CA LYS A 16 -5.04 -5.71 23.26
C LYS A 16 -3.93 -5.80 22.22
N PHE A 17 -4.25 -6.10 20.96
CA PHE A 17 -3.27 -6.10 19.88
C PHE A 17 -2.76 -4.69 19.56
N ILE A 18 -3.62 -3.68 19.57
CA ILE A 18 -3.21 -2.28 19.42
C ILE A 18 -2.23 -1.87 20.54
N ASP A 19 -2.56 -2.21 21.79
CA ASP A 19 -1.70 -1.93 22.94
C ASP A 19 -0.36 -2.65 22.82
N LEU A 20 -0.36 -3.94 22.47
CA LEU A 20 0.88 -4.70 22.24
C LEU A 20 1.75 -4.10 21.13
N LEU A 21 1.15 -3.68 20.01
CA LEU A 21 1.88 -3.03 18.92
C LEU A 21 2.59 -1.76 19.40
N LYS A 22 1.98 -1.04 20.33
CA LYS A 22 2.48 0.22 20.87
C LYS A 22 3.56 0.02 21.93
N THR A 23 3.38 -0.94 22.84
CA THR A 23 4.16 -1.02 24.08
C THR A 23 5.19 -2.14 24.12
N ASP A 24 5.06 -3.17 23.29
CA ASP A 24 5.98 -4.32 23.34
C ASP A 24 7.37 -3.93 22.81
N GLU A 25 8.41 -4.31 23.53
CA GLU A 25 9.79 -3.98 23.18
C GLU A 25 10.37 -4.94 22.13
N ASN A 26 9.78 -6.12 21.95
CA ASN A 26 10.25 -7.15 21.03
C ASN A 26 9.73 -6.87 19.59
N PRO A 27 10.62 -6.54 18.64
CA PRO A 27 10.22 -6.28 17.26
C PRO A 27 9.48 -7.44 16.61
N SER A 28 9.84 -8.69 16.91
CA SER A 28 9.19 -9.87 16.33
C SER A 28 7.72 -9.98 16.78
N ILE A 29 7.41 -9.62 18.03
CA ILE A 29 6.04 -9.57 18.52
C ILE A 29 5.28 -8.46 17.79
N LYS A 30 5.83 -7.25 17.74
CA LYS A 30 5.18 -6.12 17.06
C LYS A 30 4.92 -6.36 15.58
N THR A 31 5.90 -6.92 14.86
CA THR A 31 5.75 -7.32 13.45
C THR A 31 4.57 -8.27 13.31
N LYS A 32 4.50 -9.32 14.14
CA LYS A 32 3.40 -10.28 14.08
C LYS A 32 2.05 -9.67 14.43
N VAL A 33 2.02 -8.77 15.42
CA VAL A 33 0.81 -8.06 15.82
C VAL A 33 0.33 -7.12 14.71
N ALA A 34 1.22 -6.38 14.05
CA ALA A 34 0.87 -5.55 12.90
C ALA A 34 0.22 -6.39 11.80
N GLU A 35 0.85 -7.51 11.39
CA GLU A 35 0.27 -8.45 10.40
C GLU A 35 -1.12 -8.95 10.82
N LEU A 36 -1.30 -9.31 12.09
CA LEU A 36 -2.58 -9.79 12.60
C LEU A 36 -3.65 -8.71 12.50
N LEU A 37 -3.34 -7.46 12.86
CA LEU A 37 -4.26 -6.33 12.74
C LEU A 37 -4.66 -6.08 11.27
N GLY A 38 -3.71 -6.17 10.34
CA GLY A 38 -3.99 -6.10 8.90
C GLY A 38 -4.94 -7.19 8.43
N ASN A 39 -4.70 -8.44 8.83
CA ASN A 39 -5.55 -9.59 8.49
C ASN A 39 -6.95 -9.51 9.12
N ILE A 40 -7.08 -8.91 10.30
CA ILE A 40 -8.38 -8.67 10.96
C ILE A 40 -9.18 -7.62 10.18
N GLY A 41 -8.52 -6.58 9.65
CA GLY A 41 -9.17 -5.55 8.84
C GLY A 41 -9.97 -4.51 9.64
N ASP A 42 -9.83 -4.46 10.96
CA ASP A 42 -10.58 -3.52 11.80
C ASP A 42 -9.93 -2.12 11.78
N LYS A 43 -10.74 -1.13 11.39
CA LYS A 43 -10.31 0.26 11.20
C LYS A 43 -9.81 0.94 12.48
N SER A 44 -10.18 0.42 13.67
CA SER A 44 -9.68 0.95 14.94
C SER A 44 -8.15 0.87 15.08
N ALA A 45 -7.50 -0.04 14.35
CA ALA A 45 -6.05 -0.21 14.37
C ALA A 45 -5.28 0.80 13.48
N VAL A 46 -5.98 1.49 12.58
CA VAL A 46 -5.35 2.32 11.52
C VAL A 46 -4.45 3.40 12.09
N PHE A 47 -4.91 4.11 13.12
CA PHE A 47 -4.11 5.16 13.76
C PHE A 47 -2.78 4.62 14.32
N GLN A 48 -2.83 3.49 15.02
CA GLN A 48 -1.61 2.90 15.59
C GLN A 48 -0.69 2.36 14.50
N LEU A 49 -1.23 1.73 13.45
CA LEU A 49 -0.45 1.26 12.31
C LEU A 49 0.21 2.42 11.54
N ILE A 50 -0.46 3.57 11.41
CA ILE A 50 0.14 4.79 10.84
C ILE A 50 1.32 5.26 11.70
N GLU A 51 1.15 5.33 13.02
CA GLU A 51 2.23 5.71 13.93
C GLU A 51 3.41 4.74 13.81
N THR A 52 3.15 3.43 13.87
CA THR A 52 4.17 2.39 13.73
C THR A 52 4.91 2.48 12.40
N ALA A 53 4.22 2.69 11.28
CA ALA A 53 4.86 2.84 9.96
C ALA A 53 5.84 4.03 9.91
N LYS A 54 5.56 5.09 10.66
CA LYS A 54 6.35 6.32 10.71
C LYS A 54 7.52 6.27 11.70
N THR A 55 7.32 5.64 12.86
CA THR A 55 8.20 5.88 14.02
C THR A 55 8.85 4.62 14.60
N ASP A 56 8.41 3.41 14.22
CA ASP A 56 8.98 2.20 14.80
C ASP A 56 10.45 2.03 14.41
N LYS A 57 11.27 1.58 15.37
CA LYS A 57 12.72 1.41 15.16
C LYS A 57 13.04 0.21 14.27
N SER A 58 12.15 -0.78 14.21
CA SER A 58 12.35 -2.00 13.42
C SER A 58 11.81 -1.83 12.01
N PRO A 59 12.66 -1.93 10.96
CA PRO A 59 12.21 -1.86 9.57
C PRO A 59 11.13 -2.90 9.24
N ASP A 60 11.23 -4.12 9.78
CA ASP A 60 10.26 -5.20 9.53
C ASP A 60 8.88 -4.87 10.13
N THR A 61 8.88 -4.24 11.32
CA THR A 61 7.65 -3.81 11.98
C THR A 61 7.00 -2.67 11.20
N ARG A 62 7.79 -1.68 10.75
CA ARG A 62 7.30 -0.62 9.85
C ARG A 62 6.71 -1.20 8.57
N PHE A 63 7.39 -2.18 7.96
CA PHE A 63 6.99 -2.79 6.70
C PHE A 63 5.65 -3.51 6.85
N SER A 64 5.51 -4.28 7.94
CA SER A 64 4.26 -4.97 8.28
C SER A 64 3.12 -4.00 8.55
N ALA A 65 3.40 -2.84 9.16
CA ALA A 65 2.41 -1.79 9.35
C ALA A 65 1.94 -1.20 8.01
N VAL A 66 2.85 -0.86 7.09
CA VAL A 66 2.52 -0.37 5.73
C VAL A 66 1.70 -1.39 4.95
N LEU A 67 2.08 -2.66 5.00
CA LEU A 67 1.32 -3.76 4.39
C LEU A 67 -0.10 -3.84 4.95
N SER A 68 -0.23 -3.79 6.27
CA SER A 68 -1.51 -3.88 6.97
C SER A 68 -2.42 -2.70 6.68
N LEU A 69 -1.87 -1.49 6.56
CA LEU A 69 -2.63 -0.32 6.10
C LEU A 69 -3.20 -0.56 4.69
N GLY A 70 -2.43 -1.15 3.77
CA GLY A 70 -2.93 -1.56 2.46
C GLY A 70 -4.08 -2.56 2.52
N GLN A 71 -4.03 -3.53 3.44
CA GLN A 71 -5.07 -4.54 3.61
C GLN A 71 -6.37 -3.97 4.21
N ILE A 72 -6.26 -3.06 5.19
CA ILE A 72 -7.42 -2.45 5.86
C ILE A 72 -8.15 -1.47 4.94
N GLN A 73 -7.44 -0.82 4.01
CA GLN A 73 -8.01 0.11 3.03
C GLN A 73 -8.79 1.29 3.66
N ASP A 74 -8.33 1.78 4.81
CA ASP A 74 -8.89 3.00 5.40
C ASP A 74 -8.18 4.24 4.85
N GLU A 75 -8.95 5.17 4.30
CA GLU A 75 -8.45 6.34 3.57
C GLU A 75 -7.55 7.25 4.43
N LEU A 76 -7.65 7.17 5.76
CA LEU A 76 -6.75 7.85 6.69
C LEU A 76 -5.28 7.46 6.48
N ALA A 77 -4.99 6.30 5.90
CA ALA A 77 -3.64 5.84 5.61
C ALA A 77 -3.00 6.51 4.37
N ILE A 78 -3.81 6.99 3.42
CA ILE A 78 -3.35 7.48 2.12
C ILE A 78 -2.25 8.56 2.24
N PRO A 79 -2.37 9.59 3.10
CA PRO A 79 -1.33 10.61 3.23
C PRO A 79 0.01 10.02 3.69
N THR A 80 0.00 9.11 4.68
CA THR A 80 1.21 8.47 5.20
C THR A 80 1.84 7.54 4.16
N LEU A 81 1.04 6.75 3.45
CA LEU A 81 1.54 5.88 2.38
C LEU A 81 2.14 6.70 1.23
N THR A 82 1.54 7.84 0.88
CA THR A 82 2.05 8.77 -0.13
C THR A 82 3.37 9.39 0.29
N GLU A 83 3.46 9.85 1.54
CA GLU A 83 4.68 10.40 2.13
C GLU A 83 5.83 9.38 2.06
N ILE A 84 5.59 8.14 2.48
CA ILE A 84 6.59 7.06 2.44
C ILE A 84 7.01 6.76 0.99
N PHE A 85 6.05 6.62 0.07
CA PHE A 85 6.33 6.27 -1.32
C PHE A 85 7.23 7.30 -2.04
N LEU A 86 6.96 8.59 -1.84
CA LEU A 86 7.65 9.69 -2.52
C LEU A 86 8.90 10.19 -1.76
N ASN A 87 9.19 9.70 -0.56
CA ASN A 87 10.35 10.12 0.21
C ASN A 87 11.65 9.52 -0.34
N GLU A 88 12.48 10.34 -0.99
CA GLU A 88 13.77 9.91 -1.56
C GLU A 88 14.80 9.44 -0.53
N LYS A 89 14.62 9.79 0.75
CA LYS A 89 15.50 9.37 1.85
C LYS A 89 15.07 8.06 2.50
N GLU A 90 13.89 7.55 2.15
CA GLU A 90 13.38 6.30 2.67
C GLU A 90 14.00 5.10 1.94
N ASP A 91 14.11 3.97 2.62
CA ASP A 91 14.57 2.72 2.02
C ASP A 91 13.71 2.34 0.80
N LEU A 92 14.36 1.90 -0.28
CA LEU A 92 13.69 1.59 -1.54
C LEU A 92 12.61 0.49 -1.35
N GLY A 93 12.88 -0.54 -0.55
CA GLY A 93 11.91 -1.60 -0.28
C GLY A 93 10.65 -1.07 0.41
N MET A 94 10.82 -0.17 1.38
CA MET A 94 9.71 0.50 2.06
C MET A 94 8.89 1.39 1.11
N ARG A 95 9.57 2.14 0.24
CA ARG A 95 8.91 2.96 -0.79
C ARG A 95 8.06 2.09 -1.73
N LEU A 96 8.64 1.02 -2.26
CA LEU A 96 7.94 0.08 -3.16
C LEU A 96 6.72 -0.53 -2.47
N GLN A 97 6.87 -0.94 -1.20
CA GLN A 97 5.77 -1.47 -0.41
C GLN A 97 4.64 -0.46 -0.20
N ALA A 98 4.95 0.81 0.06
CA ALA A 98 3.95 1.86 0.17
C ALA A 98 3.24 2.12 -1.18
N GLY A 99 3.98 2.13 -2.29
CA GLY A 99 3.42 2.21 -3.64
C GLY A 99 2.49 1.04 -3.96
N ASN A 100 2.83 -0.17 -3.54
CA ASN A 100 1.97 -1.36 -3.66
C ASN A 100 0.72 -1.24 -2.79
N ALA A 101 0.86 -0.82 -1.52
CA ALA A 101 -0.26 -0.62 -0.60
C ALA A 101 -1.25 0.42 -1.13
N LEU A 102 -0.77 1.51 -1.74
CA LEU A 102 -1.61 2.52 -2.40
C LEU A 102 -2.50 1.93 -3.50
N SER A 103 -2.07 0.88 -4.21
CA SER A 103 -2.85 0.27 -5.30
C SER A 103 -4.19 -0.35 -4.86
N TYR A 104 -4.34 -0.65 -3.57
CA TYR A 104 -5.59 -1.14 -2.99
C TYR A 104 -6.66 -0.06 -2.83
N TYR A 105 -6.30 1.22 -3.00
CA TYR A 105 -7.19 2.35 -2.79
C TYR A 105 -7.70 2.92 -4.12
N ALA A 106 -9.01 2.82 -4.34
CA ALA A 106 -9.68 3.45 -5.49
C ALA A 106 -9.99 4.93 -5.21
N LYS A 107 -8.94 5.76 -5.12
CA LYS A 107 -9.01 7.19 -4.78
C LYS A 107 -8.21 8.06 -5.73
N LYS A 108 -8.67 9.29 -5.95
CA LYS A 108 -8.01 10.21 -6.89
C LYS A 108 -6.62 10.58 -6.38
N GLU A 109 -6.51 10.78 -5.07
CA GLU A 109 -5.29 11.11 -4.33
C GLU A 109 -4.21 10.04 -4.56
N VAL A 110 -4.60 8.77 -4.67
CA VAL A 110 -3.70 7.67 -4.99
C VAL A 110 -3.21 7.76 -6.43
N VAL A 111 -4.11 8.03 -7.39
CA VAL A 111 -3.71 8.23 -8.80
C VAL A 111 -2.77 9.43 -8.92
N ASP A 112 -3.01 10.51 -8.18
CA ASP A 112 -2.14 11.69 -8.15
C ASP A 112 -0.75 11.33 -7.57
N ALA A 113 -0.68 10.60 -6.46
CA ALA A 113 0.58 10.15 -5.86
C ALA A 113 1.39 9.25 -6.80
N LEU A 114 0.73 8.27 -7.45
CA LEU A 114 1.39 7.38 -8.41
C LEU A 114 1.79 8.14 -9.69
N THR A 115 1.04 9.17 -10.09
CA THR A 115 1.43 10.06 -11.19
C THR A 115 2.73 10.79 -10.90
N GLU A 116 2.96 11.18 -9.65
CA GLU A 116 4.24 11.77 -9.25
C GLU A 116 5.36 10.72 -9.28
N GLY A 117 5.08 9.50 -8.81
CA GLY A 117 6.03 8.38 -8.90
C GLY A 117 6.46 8.02 -10.33
N LEU A 118 5.59 8.20 -11.32
CA LEU A 118 5.93 8.02 -12.75
C LEU A 118 7.05 8.95 -13.25
N LYS A 119 7.27 10.09 -12.57
CA LYS A 119 8.31 11.06 -12.93
C LYS A 119 9.62 10.85 -12.19
N ASN A 120 9.69 9.85 -11.30
CA ASN A 120 10.84 9.66 -10.42
C ASN A 120 12.09 9.23 -11.21
N ASP A 121 13.27 9.72 -10.82
CA ASP A 121 14.54 9.36 -11.45
C ASP A 121 14.87 7.87 -11.31
N ASN A 122 14.44 7.24 -10.20
CA ASN A 122 14.62 5.81 -9.98
C ASN A 122 13.59 5.00 -10.77
N SER A 123 14.07 4.13 -11.66
CA SER A 123 13.21 3.31 -12.52
C SER A 123 12.38 2.28 -11.76
N GLU A 124 12.81 1.82 -10.58
CA GLU A 124 12.00 0.93 -9.72
C GLU A 124 10.75 1.64 -9.21
N ILE A 125 10.84 2.94 -8.89
CA ILE A 125 9.69 3.74 -8.45
C ILE A 125 8.73 4.01 -9.62
N ARG A 126 9.27 4.28 -10.82
CA ARG A 126 8.44 4.40 -12.03
C ARG A 126 7.74 3.08 -12.36
N LEU A 127 8.46 1.97 -12.29
CA LEU A 127 7.92 0.62 -12.50
C LEU A 127 6.82 0.29 -11.49
N GLN A 128 7.04 0.58 -10.21
CA GLN A 128 6.02 0.41 -9.17
C GLN A 128 4.79 1.28 -9.44
N SER A 129 4.98 2.52 -9.91
CA SER A 129 3.86 3.40 -10.27
C SER A 129 3.04 2.83 -11.41
N VAL A 130 3.71 2.32 -12.46
CA VAL A 130 3.08 1.62 -13.58
C VAL A 130 2.28 0.41 -13.09
N CYS A 131 2.90 -0.46 -12.28
CA CYS A 131 2.25 -1.63 -11.69
C CYS A 131 1.03 -1.27 -10.84
N SER A 132 1.17 -0.32 -9.91
CA SER A 132 0.10 0.12 -9.01
C SER A 132 -1.04 0.79 -9.79
N LEU A 133 -0.73 1.64 -10.77
CA LEU A 133 -1.73 2.19 -11.68
C LEU A 133 -2.41 1.11 -12.52
N GLY A 134 -1.79 -0.03 -12.78
CA GLY A 134 -2.46 -1.18 -13.41
C GLY A 134 -3.38 -1.95 -12.46
N ASN A 135 -3.01 -2.04 -11.18
CA ASN A 135 -3.68 -2.88 -10.18
C ASN A 135 -4.84 -2.21 -9.45
N ILE A 136 -4.96 -0.87 -9.51
CA ILE A 136 -6.19 -0.20 -9.06
C ILE A 136 -7.39 -0.83 -9.79
N ILE A 137 -8.52 -0.97 -9.08
CA ILE A 137 -9.72 -1.63 -9.62
C ILE A 137 -10.04 -1.15 -11.05
N PRO A 138 -10.42 -2.04 -11.99
CA PRO A 138 -10.36 -1.77 -13.43
C PRO A 138 -11.04 -0.48 -13.89
N ASP A 139 -12.25 -0.21 -13.41
CA ASP A 139 -13.06 0.91 -13.91
C ASP A 139 -12.69 2.27 -13.28
N PHE A 140 -11.94 2.27 -12.17
CA PHE A 140 -11.64 3.51 -11.46
C PHE A 140 -10.64 4.35 -12.25
N MET A 141 -11.08 5.53 -12.71
CA MET A 141 -10.27 6.49 -13.47
C MET A 141 -9.52 5.85 -14.66
N LEU A 142 -10.14 4.86 -15.31
CA LEU A 142 -9.50 4.04 -16.35
C LEU A 142 -8.86 4.88 -17.46
N ASP A 143 -9.60 5.83 -18.04
CA ASP A 143 -9.08 6.68 -19.12
C ASP A 143 -7.87 7.52 -18.68
N THR A 144 -7.91 8.06 -17.46
CA THR A 144 -6.79 8.80 -16.89
C THR A 144 -5.58 7.90 -16.71
N ARG A 145 -5.78 6.69 -16.17
CA ARG A 145 -4.70 5.72 -15.97
C ARG A 145 -4.09 5.28 -17.29
N ILE A 146 -4.90 4.98 -18.30
CA ILE A 146 -4.42 4.66 -19.66
C ILE A 146 -3.63 5.84 -20.23
N LYS A 147 -4.12 7.07 -20.10
CA LYS A 147 -3.40 8.27 -20.56
C LYS A 147 -2.05 8.43 -19.88
N LEU A 148 -1.98 8.22 -18.56
CA LEU A 148 -0.74 8.28 -17.79
C LEU A 148 0.25 7.20 -18.21
N LEU A 149 -0.19 5.94 -18.30
CA LEU A 149 0.65 4.82 -18.72
C LEU A 149 1.21 5.02 -20.13
N ASN A 150 0.42 5.59 -21.05
CA ASN A 150 0.90 5.89 -22.41
C ASN A 150 2.09 6.87 -22.43
N GLN A 151 2.27 7.71 -21.41
CA GLN A 151 3.42 8.62 -21.32
C GLN A 151 4.75 7.88 -21.14
N LEU A 152 4.73 6.65 -20.62
CA LEU A 152 5.92 5.87 -20.28
C LEU A 152 6.26 4.80 -21.33
N ARG A 153 5.58 4.78 -22.48
CA ARG A 153 5.87 3.81 -23.58
C ARG A 153 7.27 3.93 -24.16
N ASN A 154 7.89 5.11 -24.01
CA ASN A 154 9.25 5.39 -24.44
C ASN A 154 10.19 5.63 -23.25
N ASP A 155 9.89 5.05 -22.08
CA ASP A 155 10.78 5.14 -20.91
C ASP A 155 12.19 4.62 -21.25
N VAL A 156 13.20 5.20 -20.60
CA VAL A 156 14.60 4.84 -20.78
C VAL A 156 14.91 3.42 -20.27
N ASP A 157 14.17 2.93 -19.27
CA ASP A 157 14.28 1.56 -18.74
C ASP A 157 13.37 0.62 -19.53
N ASP A 158 13.96 -0.41 -20.13
CA ASP A 158 13.23 -1.40 -20.94
C ASP A 158 12.16 -2.16 -20.15
N ARG A 159 12.35 -2.37 -18.85
CA ARG A 159 11.38 -3.05 -17.99
C ARG A 159 10.13 -2.19 -17.81
N VAL A 160 10.29 -0.88 -17.65
CA VAL A 160 9.17 0.06 -17.56
C VAL A 160 8.35 0.01 -18.85
N LYS A 161 9.00 0.09 -20.02
CA LYS A 161 8.32 -0.02 -21.32
C LYS A 161 7.53 -1.31 -21.45
N GLN A 162 8.15 -2.45 -21.13
CA GLN A 162 7.51 -3.76 -21.22
C GLN A 162 6.27 -3.84 -20.33
N TYR A 163 6.38 -3.41 -19.07
CA TYR A 163 5.26 -3.44 -18.12
C TYR A 163 4.12 -2.50 -18.53
N VAL A 164 4.43 -1.32 -19.06
CA VAL A 164 3.42 -0.41 -19.61
C VAL A 164 2.60 -1.11 -20.69
N GLU A 165 3.26 -1.76 -21.66
CA GLU A 165 2.57 -2.48 -22.73
C GLU A 165 1.70 -3.62 -22.20
N ASP A 166 2.22 -4.40 -21.25
CA ASP A 166 1.48 -5.53 -20.67
C ASP A 166 0.27 -5.07 -19.84
N ILE A 167 0.38 -3.98 -19.10
CA ILE A 167 -0.74 -3.41 -18.34
C ILE A 167 -1.76 -2.79 -19.30
N LEU A 168 -1.33 -2.04 -20.31
CA LEU A 168 -2.26 -1.46 -21.29
C LEU A 168 -3.06 -2.53 -22.03
N LYS A 169 -2.45 -3.67 -22.39
CA LYS A 169 -3.17 -4.83 -22.97
C LYS A 169 -4.22 -5.41 -22.02
N LYS A 170 -3.92 -5.47 -20.71
CA LYS A 170 -4.86 -5.97 -19.68
C LYS A 170 -6.03 -5.01 -19.43
N LEU A 171 -5.77 -3.70 -19.53
CA LEU A 171 -6.76 -2.65 -19.32
C LEU A 171 -7.66 -2.40 -20.55
N GLN A 172 -7.27 -2.85 -21.74
CA GLN A 172 -8.14 -2.82 -22.90
C GLN A 172 -9.29 -3.83 -22.74
N PRO A 173 -10.54 -3.45 -23.08
CA PRO A 173 -11.64 -4.39 -23.08
C PRO A 173 -11.30 -5.55 -24.02
N LYS A 174 -11.49 -6.79 -23.55
CA LYS A 174 -11.39 -7.97 -24.42
C LYS A 174 -12.38 -7.78 -25.55
N LYS A 175 -11.89 -7.68 -26.78
CA LYS A 175 -12.74 -7.76 -27.96
C LYS A 175 -13.40 -9.14 -27.94
N GLU A 176 -14.73 -9.16 -27.85
CA GLU A 176 -15.57 -10.35 -28.02
C GLU A 176 -15.43 -10.92 -29.43
#